data_AF-A0A6J6K7U7-F1
#
_entry.id   AF-A0A6J6K7U7-F1
#
_cell.length_a   1.000
_cell.length_b   1.000
_cell.length_c   1.000
_cell.angle_alpha   90.00
_cell.angle_beta   90.00
_cell.angle_gamma   90.00
#
_symmetry.space_group_name_H-M   'P 1'
#
loop_
_entity.id
_entity.type
_entity.pdbx_description
1 polymer ?
#
loop_
_entity_poly.entity_id
_entity_poly.type
_entity_poly.pdbx_seq_one_letter_code
_entity_poly.pdbx_strand_id
1 'polypeptide(L)' 'MENNMGQDTNAVLPDVNPENLVAEVRAELSEIDNMEVSEHAARFEELHQKLNTALSSIDGM' A
#
# COMPACT_ATOMS: atom_id res chain seq x y z
N MET A 1 -34.96 -12.96 -17.81
CA MET A 1 -34.14 -11.77 -18.08
C MET A 1 -34.87 -10.64 -17.36
N GLU A 2 -34.33 -9.93 -16.38
CA GLU A 2 -32.94 -9.70 -16.01
C GLU A 2 -32.69 -9.97 -14.52
N ASN A 3 -31.45 -10.37 -14.26
CA ASN A 3 -30.86 -10.54 -12.94
C ASN A 3 -30.65 -9.16 -12.30
N ASN A 4 -31.29 -8.88 -11.17
CA ASN A 4 -30.87 -7.75 -10.34
C ASN A 4 -29.74 -8.22 -9.44
N MET A 5 -28.53 -8.12 -9.99
CA MET A 5 -27.28 -8.58 -9.42
C MET A 5 -26.82 -7.66 -8.28
N GLY A 6 -26.50 -8.28 -7.14
CA GLY A 6 -25.35 -7.89 -6.33
C GLY A 6 -25.39 -6.54 -5.65
N GLN A 7 -25.99 -6.53 -4.46
CA GLN A 7 -25.47 -5.79 -3.31
C GLN A 7 -23.94 -5.91 -3.18
N ASP A 8 -23.33 -4.86 -2.62
CA ASP A 8 -22.00 -4.82 -2.00
C ASP A 8 -20.84 -5.14 -2.95
N THR A 9 -20.17 -4.13 -3.51
CA THR A 9 -18.87 -3.70 -2.95
C THR A 9 -18.61 -2.21 -3.21
N ASN A 10 -19.28 -1.31 -2.50
CA ASN A 10 -18.67 0.00 -2.24
C ASN A 10 -17.65 -0.22 -1.11
N ALA A 11 -16.54 -0.89 -1.44
CA ALA A 11 -15.39 -0.93 -0.56
C ALA A 11 -14.91 0.51 -0.45
N VAL A 12 -15.30 1.17 0.64
CA VAL A 12 -14.70 2.42 1.08
C VAL A 12 -13.20 2.14 1.15
N LEU A 13 -12.49 2.54 0.09
CA LEU A 13 -11.05 2.66 0.14
C LEU A 13 -10.79 3.60 1.32
N PRO A 14 -9.99 3.21 2.34
CA PRO A 14 -9.66 4.12 3.41
C PRO A 14 -9.12 5.39 2.74
N ASP A 15 -9.69 6.54 3.11
CA ASP A 15 -9.27 7.85 2.65
C ASP A 15 -7.76 7.96 2.89
N VAL A 16 -6.97 7.74 1.84
CA VAL A 16 -5.51 7.75 1.92
C VAL A 16 -5.14 9.22 1.97
N ASN A 17 -5.17 9.78 3.18
CA ASN A 17 -4.73 11.14 3.40
C ASN A 17 -3.22 11.20 3.08
N PRO A 18 -2.81 11.93 2.02
CA PRO A 18 -1.43 11.92 1.54
C PRO A 18 -0.43 12.42 2.60
N GLU A 19 -0.85 13.30 3.51
CA GLU A 19 0.00 13.77 4.60
C GLU A 19 0.25 12.67 5.64
N ASN A 20 -0.78 11.86 5.92
CA ASN A 20 -0.66 10.71 6.82
C ASN A 20 0.23 9.63 6.20
N LEU A 21 0.07 9.36 4.90
CA LEU A 21 0.91 8.42 4.17
C LEU A 21 2.39 8.82 4.23
N VAL A 22 2.70 10.11 4.05
CA VAL A 22 4.09 10.61 4.12
C VAL A 22 4.68 10.47 5.53
N ALA A 23 3.87 10.69 6.57
CA ALA A 23 4.30 10.52 7.95
C ALA A 23 4.59 9.05 8.29
N GLU A 24 3.70 8.14 7.85
CA GLU A 24 3.85 6.69 8.02
C GLU A 24 5.10 6.17 7.29
N VAL A 25 5.31 6.57 6.04
CA VAL A 25 6.49 6.18 5.25
C VAL A 25 7.79 6.66 5.91
N ARG A 26 7.81 7.89 6.45
CA ARG A 26 8.99 8.44 7.13
C ARG A 26 9.31 7.68 8.41
N ALA A 27 8.30 7.32 9.20
CA ALA A 27 8.47 6.54 10.41
C ALA A 27 9.04 5.15 10.08
N GLU A 28 8.48 4.48 9.07
CA GLU A 28 8.91 3.13 8.68
C GLU A 28 10.35 3.11 8.13
N LEU A 29 10.74 4.11 7.31
CA LEU A 29 12.13 4.24 6.84
C LEU A 29 13.11 4.45 7.99
N SER A 30 12.73 5.22 9.01
CA SER A 30 13.55 5.44 10.20
C SER A 30 13.69 4.18 11.06
N GLU A 31 12.67 3.31 11.10
CA GLU A 31 12.76 2.02 11.77
C GLU A 31 13.67 1.05 11.00
N ILE A 32 13.54 1.01 9.66
CA ILE A 32 14.36 0.18 8.78
C ILE A 32 15.86 0.54 8.89
N ASP A 33 16.18 1.83 9.01
CA ASP A 33 17.57 2.29 9.22
C ASP A 33 18.15 1.90 10.58
N ASN A 34 17.30 1.67 11.59
CA ASN A 34 17.72 1.28 12.94
C ASN A 34 17.72 -0.24 13.18
N MET A 35 17.29 -1.05 12.21
CA MET A 35 17.24 -2.51 12.32
C MET A 35 18.52 -3.17 11.78
N GLU A 36 18.95 -4.28 12.38
CA GLU A 36 20.11 -5.07 11.90
C GLU A 36 19.84 -5.66 10.51
N VAL A 37 20.86 -5.58 9.65
CA VAL A 37 20.86 -5.80 8.18
C VAL A 37 20.33 -7.16 7.73
N SER A 38 20.21 -8.16 8.61
CA SER A 38 19.75 -9.51 8.23
C SER A 38 18.27 -9.63 7.86
N GLU A 39 17.42 -8.65 8.22
CA GLU A 39 15.98 -8.62 7.84
C GLU A 39 15.67 -7.73 6.62
N HIS A 40 16.66 -6.98 6.11
CA HIS A 40 16.46 -5.99 5.05
C HIS A 40 15.91 -6.59 3.75
N ALA A 41 16.39 -7.76 3.34
CA ALA A 41 16.01 -8.34 2.05
C ALA A 41 14.52 -8.69 1.96
N ALA A 42 13.94 -9.24 3.04
CA ALA A 42 12.53 -9.61 3.07
C ALA A 42 11.62 -8.38 3.13
N ARG A 43 11.94 -7.41 4.01
CA ARG A 43 11.17 -6.16 4.10
C ARG A 43 11.29 -5.31 2.84
N PHE A 44 12.46 -5.28 2.21
CA PHE A 44 12.67 -4.55 0.95
C PHE A 44 11.85 -5.13 -0.20
N GLU A 45 11.82 -6.46 -0.35
CA GLU A 45 11.00 -7.12 -1.37
C GLU A 45 9.51 -6.85 -1.15
N GLU A 46 9.03 -6.96 0.09
CA GLU A 46 7.63 -6.69 0.43
C GLU A 46 7.24 -5.21 0.18
N LEU A 47 8.13 -4.27 0.53
CA LEU A 47 7.94 -2.85 0.28
C LEU A 47 7.95 -2.53 -1.22
N HIS A 48 8.86 -3.14 -1.98
CA HIS A 48 8.95 -2.97 -3.43
C HIS A 48 7.69 -3.47 -4.14
N GLN A 49 7.13 -4.61 -3.71
CA GLN A 49 5.87 -5.10 -4.24
C GLN A 49 4.71 -4.14 -3.97
N LYS A 50 4.59 -3.63 -2.73
CA LYS A 50 3.57 -2.62 -2.40
C LYS A 50 3.68 -1.38 -3.28
N LEU A 51 4.89 -0.86 -3.47
CA LEU A 51 5.12 0.31 -4.32
C LEU A 51 4.76 0.04 -5.78
N ASN A 52 5.16 -1.10 -6.33
CA ASN A 52 4.86 -1.46 -7.71
C ASN A 52 3.35 -1.63 -7.94
N THR A 53 2.63 -2.22 -6.98
CA THR A 53 1.17 -2.31 -7.02
C THR A 53 0.52 -0.93 -7.00
N ALA A 54 0.98 -0.01 -6.13
CA ALA A 54 0.46 1.34 -6.06
C ALA A 54 0.70 2.12 -7.37
N LEU A 55 1.91 2.03 -7.95
CA LEU A 55 2.24 2.67 -9.22
C LEU A 55 1.43 2.09 -10.40
N SER A 56 1.29 0.77 -10.46
CA SER A 56 0.49 0.10 -11.50
C SER A 56 -1.00 0.43 -11.38
N SER A 57 -1.49 0.65 -10.15
CA SER A 57 -2.87 1.09 -9.91
C SER A 57 -3.11 2.53 -10.37
N ILE A 58 -2.09 3.39 -10.34
CA ILE A 58 -2.17 4.78 -10.81
C ILE A 58 -2.10 4.83 -12.35
N ASP A 59 -1.30 3.97 -12.97
CA ASP A 59 -1.13 3.91 -14.44
C ASP A 59 -2.30 3.21 -15.16
N GLY A 60 -3.13 2.46 -14.43
CA GLY A 60 -4.31 1.75 -14.93
C GLY A 60 -5.67 2.43 -14.72
N MET A 61 -5.71 3.61 -14.09
CA MET A 61 -6.89 4.47 -13.93
C MET A 61 -6.91 5.57 -14.99
#